data_AF-A0A520H9S6-F1
#
_entry.id   AF-A0A520H9S6-F1
#
_cell.length_a   1.000
_cell.length_b   1.000
_cell.length_c   1.000
_cell.angle_alpha   90.00
_cell.angle_beta   90.00
_cell.angle_gamma   90.00
#
_symmetry.space_group_name_H-M   'P 1'
#
loop_
_entity.id
_entity.type
_entity.pdbx_description
1 polymer ?
#
loop_
_entity_poly.entity_id
_entity_poly.type
_entity_poly.pdbx_seq_one_letter_code
_entity_poly.pdbx_strand_id
1 'polypeptide(L)' 'MTSSTDHPIVWLAHAGQRLGLVPSLGGGVAAWVRDAADGGPPLDLWRPWDGVTPDLYRLASFAMVPWSNRISGGGFAHDG' A
#
# COMPACT_ATOMS: atom_id res chain seq x y z
N MET A 1 17.27 -18.83 -12.75
CA MET A 1 17.32 -18.50 -11.32
C MET A 1 16.65 -17.14 -11.17
N THR A 2 15.34 -17.10 -10.88
CA THR A 2 14.62 -15.83 -10.69
C THR A 2 15.01 -15.28 -9.34
N SER A 3 15.70 -14.14 -9.30
CA SER A 3 15.92 -13.43 -8.05
C SER A 3 14.56 -13.04 -7.50
N SER A 4 14.18 -13.59 -6.35
CA SER A 4 13.07 -13.06 -5.57
C SER A 4 13.41 -11.61 -5.22
N THR A 5 12.76 -10.66 -5.86
CA THR A 5 12.93 -9.25 -5.51
C THR A 5 12.30 -9.07 -4.13
N ASP A 6 13.13 -8.81 -3.12
CA ASP A 6 12.63 -8.48 -1.79
C ASP A 6 11.95 -7.09 -1.82
N HIS A 7 10.84 -6.96 -1.11
CA HIS A 7 10.00 -5.77 -1.08
C HIS A 7 9.96 -5.22 0.36
N PRO A 8 11.01 -4.52 0.80
CA PRO A 8 11.14 -4.10 2.19
C PRO A 8 10.03 -3.14 2.58
N ILE A 9 9.48 -3.33 3.78
CA ILE A 9 8.51 -2.44 4.38
C ILE A 9 9.25 -1.37 5.19
N VAL A 10 9.03 -0.10 4.85
CA VAL A 10 9.50 1.06 5.62
C VAL A 10 8.37 1.52 6.54
N TRP A 11 8.63 1.54 7.85
CA TRP A 11 7.64 1.92 8.85
C TRP A 11 7.78 3.36 9.28
N LEU A 12 6.68 4.11 9.20
CA LEU A 12 6.52 5.41 9.84
C LEU A 12 5.70 5.23 11.12
N ALA A 13 6.10 5.88 12.21
CA ALA A 13 5.41 5.78 13.49
C ALA A 13 5.11 7.18 14.07
N HIS A 14 3.85 7.43 14.43
CA HIS A 14 3.44 8.68 15.07
C HIS A 14 2.10 8.51 15.80
N ALA A 15 1.94 9.18 16.95
CA ALA A 15 0.69 9.22 17.72
C ALA A 15 0.04 7.83 17.98
N GLY A 16 0.86 6.83 18.35
CA GLY A 16 0.38 5.46 18.60
C GLY A 16 -0.11 4.75 17.35
N GLN A 17 0.35 5.15 16.17
CA GLN A 17 0.03 4.51 14.90
C GLN A 17 1.30 4.23 14.10
N ARG A 18 1.24 3.18 13.29
CA ARG A 18 2.31 2.74 12.41
C ARG A 18 1.78 2.52 11.00
N LEU A 19 2.43 3.14 10.01
CA LEU A 19 2.12 3.00 8.60
C LEU A 19 3.31 2.32 7.90
N GLY A 20 3.09 1.13 7.35
CA GLY A 20 4.09 0.38 6.60
C GLY A 20 3.98 0.71 5.12
N LEU A 21 5.03 1.23 4.52
CA LEU A 21 5.13 1.58 3.10
C LEU A 21 6.03 0.58 2.36
N VAL A 22 5.76 0.33 1.08
CA VAL A 22 6.57 -0.53 0.21
C VAL A 22 7.12 0.31 -0.94
N PRO A 23 8.29 0.96 -0.78
CA PRO A 23 8.83 1.86 -1.79
C PRO A 23 9.03 1.20 -3.16
N SER A 24 9.41 -0.08 -3.20
CA SER A 24 9.63 -0.82 -4.45
C SER A 24 8.35 -1.18 -5.20
N LEU A 25 7.17 -1.03 -4.59
CA LEU A 25 5.85 -1.24 -5.20
C LEU A 25 5.11 0.10 -5.33
N GLY A 26 5.77 1.11 -5.88
CA GLY A 26 5.18 2.43 -6.14
C GLY A 26 4.84 3.22 -4.88
N GLY A 27 5.46 2.90 -3.74
CA GLY A 27 5.16 3.53 -2.46
C GLY A 27 3.80 3.14 -1.87
N GLY A 28 3.24 2.01 -2.29
CA GLY A 28 2.00 1.49 -1.71
C GLY A 28 2.11 1.16 -0.23
N VAL A 29 0.98 0.97 0.42
CA VAL A 29 0.87 0.71 1.85
C VAL A 29 0.75 -0.79 2.10
N ALA A 30 1.66 -1.35 2.89
CA ALA A 30 1.60 -2.72 3.37
C ALA A 30 0.58 -2.88 4.51
N ALA A 31 0.54 -1.94 5.45
CA ALA A 31 -0.35 -2.00 6.61
C ALA A 31 -0.51 -0.63 7.25
N TRP A 32 -1.65 -0.43 7.93
CA TRP A 32 -1.84 0.68 8.86
C TRP A 32 -2.37 0.10 10.16
N VAL A 33 -1.60 0.30 11.23
CA VAL A 33 -1.81 -0.29 12.55
C VAL A 33 -1.97 0.82 13.57
N ARG A 34 -2.94 0.69 14.48
CA ARG A 34 -3.03 1.49 15.70
C ARG A 34 -2.53 0.65 16.87
N ASP A 35 -1.55 1.16 17.61
CA ASP A 35 -1.05 0.53 18.81
C ASP A 35 -2.11 0.60 19.93
N ALA A 36 -2.08 -0.34 20.87
CA ALA A 36 -2.99 -0.32 22.01
C ALA A 36 -2.55 0.71 23.04
N ALA A 37 -3.53 1.39 23.67
CA ALA A 37 -3.25 2.39 24.70
C ALA A 37 -2.82 1.77 26.04
N ASP A 38 -3.20 0.51 26.30
CA ASP A 38 -3.12 -0.17 27.60
C ASP A 38 -2.45 -1.56 27.52
N GLY A 39 -1.62 -1.77 26.49
CA GLY A 39 -0.89 -3.03 26.30
C GLY A 39 -1.72 -4.18 25.71
N GLY A 40 -2.96 -3.90 25.29
CA GLY A 40 -3.73 -4.81 24.44
C GLY A 40 -3.06 -5.09 23.08
N PRO A 41 -3.64 -5.99 22.26
CA PRO A 41 -3.12 -6.22 20.92
C PRO A 41 -3.29 -4.96 20.05
N PRO A 42 -2.35 -4.70 19.13
CA PRO A 42 -2.53 -3.66 18.13
C PRO A 42 -3.74 -3.97 17.24
N LEU A 43 -4.36 -2.92 16.71
CA LEU A 43 -5.48 -3.02 15.78
C LEU A 43 -5.01 -2.71 14.36
N ASP A 44 -5.14 -3.67 13.45
CA ASP A 44 -5.01 -3.42 12.02
C ASP A 44 -6.20 -2.58 11.54
N LEU A 45 -5.93 -1.34 11.13
CA LEU A 45 -6.95 -0.43 10.60
C LEU A 45 -7.32 -0.80 9.16
N TRP A 46 -6.36 -1.31 8.40
CA TRP A 46 -6.53 -1.83 7.04
C TRP A 46 -6.11 -3.29 6.97
N ARG A 47 -6.67 -4.05 6.02
CA ARG A 47 -6.22 -5.43 5.76
C ARG A 47 -4.71 -5.40 5.41
N PRO A 48 -3.85 -6.06 6.19
CA PRO A 48 -2.42 -6.08 5.92
C PRO A 48 -2.09 -6.87 4.65
N TRP A 49 -1.03 -6.45 3.99
CA TRP A 49 -0.38 -7.17 2.90
C TRP A 49 0.35 -8.42 3.44
N ASP A 50 0.49 -9.45 2.62
CA ASP A 50 1.14 -10.71 2.99
C ASP A 50 2.68 -10.64 2.97
N GLY A 51 3.24 -9.50 2.57
CA GLY A 51 4.68 -9.26 2.51
C GLY A 51 5.37 -9.90 1.31
N VAL A 52 4.64 -10.58 0.43
CA VAL A 52 5.23 -11.39 -0.65
C VAL A 52 4.59 -11.17 -2.03
N THR A 53 3.29 -10.87 -2.10
CA THR A 53 2.56 -10.81 -3.37
C THR A 53 2.73 -9.43 -4.05
N PRO A 54 3.40 -9.32 -5.21
CA PRO A 54 3.71 -8.02 -5.82
C PRO A 54 2.51 -7.35 -6.52
N ASP A 55 1.36 -8.02 -6.59
CA ASP A 55 0.12 -7.44 -7.13
C ASP A 55 -0.32 -6.26 -6.26
N LEU A 56 -0.40 -5.06 -6.84
CA LEU A 56 -0.78 -3.83 -6.14
C LEU A 56 -2.18 -3.93 -5.51
N TYR A 57 -3.10 -4.71 -6.10
CA TYR A 57 -4.43 -4.93 -5.52
C TYR A 57 -4.43 -5.81 -4.27
N ARG A 58 -3.28 -6.40 -3.91
CA ARG A 58 -3.09 -7.16 -2.68
C ARG A 58 -2.47 -6.34 -1.55
N LEU A 59 -1.92 -5.15 -1.85
CA LEU A 59 -1.51 -4.18 -0.86
C LEU A 59 -2.71 -3.66 -0.06
N ALA A 60 -2.47 -3.07 1.12
CA ALA A 60 -3.53 -2.46 1.92
C ALA A 60 -4.12 -1.23 1.20
N SER A 61 -3.27 -0.45 0.54
CA SER A 61 -3.65 0.67 -0.32
C SER A 61 -2.52 0.97 -1.30
N PHE A 62 -2.82 1.59 -2.44
CA PHE A 62 -1.81 2.02 -3.41
C PHE A 62 -2.31 3.24 -4.18
N ALA A 63 -1.38 4.05 -4.68
CA ALA A 63 -1.72 5.20 -5.50
C ALA A 63 -2.23 4.75 -6.87
N MET A 64 -3.39 5.27 -7.29
CA MET A 64 -3.93 5.04 -8.62
C MET A 64 -3.83 6.32 -9.44
N VAL A 65 -2.78 6.42 -10.25
CA VAL A 65 -2.44 7.61 -11.03
C VAL A 65 -2.10 7.23 -12.47
N PRO A 66 -2.31 8.15 -13.42
CA PRO A 66 -3.06 9.41 -13.26
C PRO A 66 -4.58 9.22 -13.13
N TRP A 67 -5.07 7.99 -13.31
CA TRP A 67 -6.50 7.67 -13.28
C TRP A 67 -6.77 6.50 -12.33
N SER A 68 -7.82 6.62 -11.52
CA SER A 68 -8.19 5.60 -10.53
C SER A 68 -9.16 4.55 -11.05
N ASN A 69 -9.67 4.69 -12.28
CA ASN A 69 -10.62 3.75 -12.83
C ASN A 69 -10.55 3.72 -14.36
N ARG A 70 -11.59 3.17 -14.98
CA ARG A 70 -11.66 2.97 -16.42
C ARG A 70 -11.88 4.30 -17.13
N ILE A 71 -11.03 4.56 -18.12
CA ILE A 71 -11.35 5.48 -19.22
C ILE A 71 -11.94 4.62 -20.34
N SER A 72 -13.14 4.96 -20.78
CA SER A 72 -13.85 4.23 -21.83
C SER A 72 -13.34 4.64 -23.23
N GLY A 73 -13.73 3.88 -24.26
CA GLY A 73 -13.76 4.37 -25.64
C GLY A 73 -12.43 4.76 -26.28
N GLY A 74 -11.28 4.33 -25.74
CA GLY A 74 -9.95 4.63 -26.30
C GLY A 74 -9.29 5.89 -25.75
N GLY A 75 -9.92 6.60 -24.81
CA GLY A 75 -9.32 7.77 -24.17
C GLY A 75 -10.24 8.98 -24.15
N PHE A 76 -9.62 10.15 -23.95
CA PHE A 76 -10.23 11.45 -24.10
C PHE A 76 -9.27 12.36 -24.87
N ALA A 77 -9.79 13.38 -25.54
CA ALA A 77 -8.98 14.43 -26.16
C ALA A 77 -8.76 15.57 -25.15
N HIS A 78 -7.55 16.11 -25.13
CA HIS A 78 -7.19 17.31 -24.40
C HIS A 78 -6.39 18.19 -25.36
N ASP A 79 -6.73 19.48 -25.44
CA ASP A 79 -6.18 20.44 -26.39
C ASP A 79 -6.49 20.22 -27.88
N GLY A 80 -7.54 19.45 -28.19
CA GLY A 80 -8.13 19.34 -29.54
C GLY A 80 -7.48 18.30 -30.42
#